data_AF-A0A9P9IVG4-F1
#
_entry.id   AF-A0A9P9IVG4-F1
#
_cell.length_a   1.000
_cell.length_b   1.000
_cell.length_c   1.000
_cell.angle_alpha   90.00
_cell.angle_beta   90.00
_cell.angle_gamma   90.00
#
_symmetry.space_group_name_H-M   'P 1'
#
loop_
_entity.id
_entity.type
_entity.pdbx_description
1 polymer ?
#
loop_
_entity_poly.entity_id
_entity_poly.type
_entity_poly.pdbx_seq_one_letter_code
_entity_poly.pdbx_strand_id
1 'polypeptide(L)'
;MVAVTNRDFTSISQLPSGQARDYFRYVVQPEIRRRHPDWTPNQVDYTIVLLWYNPAVSREPFVTARNRRATAADAPQVPLNLPIPTIPPTLEDARYLKEDYSNMGSNQPPTMILPPATDPPTLQTSRPKRSRTDSNPAGPPTTPEVNSAQPNKNNQARKTSATRGNSTTRGNLPPQTQTPHPGSYQYPYSFWPPPPWQDDQNVRDLPDLAALTRSGDITDADREAWLNHPSILNQIWRGVSVIGIGTYGVCGLYIQEDPENGNIIDRMVIKENIVPLHSWNDPSKWRNKLPREIHIHKRIEAQRELGSGHLNVVRCRGSRLLMKQRIYRLYLSLYDHGDLFHAMRENFGYWRYIDQLDPLPARVDENRVLPEKYIWHVFRGLVDACLVLQQGRKDRVVDGWRPIMHMDMKLNNVFLRATNDGMARYCPLVVVSDLGLSFYDEVPTDRTQSRETRDNPWNYCFPYDTTYYAPEQSPAYVYGSERDNPEPYTEKTDVWCIGHMLWNLITHRHFTKGPMRDVYLDEGAANLADRYVP
;
A
#
# COMPACT_ATOMS: atom_id res chain seq x y z
N MET A 1 -33.31 25.84 -0.73
CA MET A 1 -33.61 25.23 -2.04
C MET A 1 -32.30 25.03 -2.76
N VAL A 2 -31.74 23.81 -2.69
CA VAL A 2 -30.45 23.47 -3.28
C VAL A 2 -30.74 22.59 -4.48
N ALA A 3 -30.36 23.05 -5.67
CA ALA A 3 -30.51 22.32 -6.91
C ALA A 3 -29.55 21.13 -6.92
N VAL A 4 -30.12 19.93 -7.03
CA VAL A 4 -29.42 18.68 -7.33
C VAL A 4 -29.13 18.69 -8.82
N THR A 5 -27.86 18.83 -9.20
CA THR A 5 -27.44 18.68 -10.60
C THR A 5 -27.38 17.19 -10.94
N ASN A 6 -28.29 16.77 -11.83
CA ASN A 6 -28.23 15.48 -12.52
C ASN A 6 -26.89 15.36 -13.27
N ARG A 7 -26.16 14.27 -13.02
CA ARG A 7 -25.06 13.84 -13.88
C ARG A 7 -25.66 13.21 -15.13
N ASP A 8 -25.68 13.95 -16.22
CA ASP A 8 -25.95 13.40 -17.56
C ASP A 8 -24.75 12.56 -18.02
N PHE A 9 -24.97 11.25 -18.21
CA PHE A 9 -24.03 10.31 -18.80
C PHE A 9 -24.22 10.25 -20.32
N THR A 10 -23.93 11.36 -21.02
CA THR A 10 -24.13 11.47 -22.49
C THR A 10 -22.87 11.30 -23.34
N SER A 11 -21.73 10.88 -22.77
CA SER A 11 -20.56 10.46 -23.56
C SER A 11 -20.36 8.95 -23.44
N ILE A 12 -21.07 8.20 -24.28
CA ILE A 12 -21.01 6.74 -24.41
C ILE A 12 -20.12 6.42 -25.60
N SER A 13 -18.90 5.92 -25.38
CA SER A 13 -18.17 5.27 -26.48
C SER A 13 -17.36 4.05 -26.11
N GLN A 14 -17.06 3.78 -24.83
CA GLN A 14 -16.33 2.57 -24.45
C GLN A 14 -16.88 1.94 -23.17
N LEU A 15 -17.18 0.63 -23.23
CA LEU A 15 -17.51 -0.17 -22.06
C LEU A 15 -16.25 -0.37 -21.21
N PRO A 16 -16.37 -0.59 -19.89
CA PRO A 16 -15.23 -0.95 -19.05
C PRO A 16 -14.59 -2.24 -19.59
N SER A 17 -13.27 -2.23 -19.81
CA SER A 17 -12.48 -3.33 -20.39
C SER A 17 -12.31 -4.56 -19.46
N GLY A 18 -13.28 -4.78 -18.56
CA GLY A 18 -13.15 -5.64 -17.38
C GLY A 18 -13.76 -7.04 -17.49
N GLN A 19 -14.26 -7.52 -16.35
CA GLN A 19 -14.87 -8.85 -16.20
C GLN A 19 -16.29 -8.85 -16.80
N ALA A 20 -16.87 -10.04 -17.04
CA ALA A 20 -18.26 -10.16 -17.52
C ALA A 20 -19.27 -9.42 -16.63
N ARG A 21 -18.96 -9.30 -15.32
CA ARG A 21 -19.77 -8.54 -14.36
C ARG A 21 -19.83 -7.05 -14.67
N ASP A 22 -18.81 -6.47 -15.30
CA ASP A 22 -18.78 -5.03 -15.62
C ASP A 22 -19.73 -4.71 -16.77
N TYR A 23 -19.80 -5.60 -17.77
CA TYR A 23 -20.84 -5.56 -18.82
C TYR A 23 -22.24 -5.68 -18.21
N PHE A 24 -22.44 -6.59 -17.26
CA PHE A 24 -23.72 -6.73 -16.56
C PHE A 24 -24.08 -5.47 -15.77
N ARG A 25 -23.13 -4.92 -15.01
CA ARG A 25 -23.31 -3.67 -14.26
C ARG A 25 -23.74 -2.53 -15.17
N TYR A 26 -23.05 -2.34 -16.29
CA TYR A 26 -23.34 -1.28 -17.26
C TYR A 26 -24.78 -1.35 -17.76
N VAL A 27 -25.25 -2.55 -18.08
CA VAL A 27 -26.60 -2.80 -18.62
C VAL A 27 -27.68 -2.66 -17.54
N VAL A 28 -27.45 -3.21 -16.34
CA VAL A 28 -28.47 -3.33 -15.30
C VAL A 28 -28.59 -2.09 -14.42
N GLN A 29 -27.50 -1.34 -14.22
CA GLN A 29 -27.49 -0.16 -13.34
C GLN A 29 -28.51 0.92 -13.74
N PRO A 30 -28.67 1.30 -15.03
CA PRO A 30 -29.70 2.25 -15.45
C PRO A 30 -31.12 1.77 -15.11
N GLU A 31 -31.39 0.46 -15.27
CA GLU A 31 -32.72 -0.10 -14.99
C GLU A 31 -33.04 -0.11 -13.49
N ILE A 32 -32.07 -0.42 -12.62
CA ILE A 32 -32.24 -0.31 -11.17
C ILE A 32 -32.55 1.14 -10.79
N ARG A 33 -31.78 2.11 -11.31
CA ARG A 33 -32.02 3.53 -11.04
C ARG A 33 -33.35 4.03 -11.57
N ARG A 34 -33.82 3.50 -12.68
CA ARG A 34 -35.12 3.82 -13.25
C ARG A 34 -36.27 3.34 -12.36
N ARG A 35 -36.15 2.15 -11.76
CA ARG A 35 -37.17 1.57 -10.86
C ARG A 35 -37.10 2.11 -9.43
N HIS A 36 -35.89 2.45 -8.96
CA HIS A 36 -35.61 2.88 -7.59
C HIS A 36 -34.72 4.14 -7.58
N PRO A 37 -35.27 5.31 -7.98
CA PRO A 37 -34.51 6.55 -8.08
C PRO A 37 -34.04 7.11 -6.71
N ASP A 38 -34.63 6.64 -5.63
CA ASP A 38 -34.34 7.01 -4.24
C ASP A 38 -33.19 6.20 -3.61
N TRP A 39 -32.75 5.13 -4.27
CA TRP A 39 -31.68 4.28 -3.74
C TRP A 39 -30.30 4.95 -3.83
N THR A 40 -29.53 4.82 -2.77
CA THR A 40 -28.14 5.29 -2.69
C THR A 40 -27.24 4.50 -3.65
N PRO A 41 -26.08 5.06 -4.06
CA PRO A 41 -25.12 4.34 -4.91
C PRO A 41 -24.71 2.96 -4.36
N ASN A 42 -24.52 2.84 -3.04
CA ASN A 42 -24.17 1.57 -2.40
C ASN A 42 -25.29 0.54 -2.53
N GLN A 43 -26.56 0.93 -2.36
CA GLN A 43 -27.71 0.05 -2.49
C GLN A 43 -27.87 -0.48 -3.93
N VAL A 44 -27.63 0.38 -4.92
CA VAL A 44 -27.57 -0.02 -6.33
C VAL A 44 -26.45 -1.04 -6.54
N ASP A 45 -25.26 -0.78 -6.00
CA ASP A 45 -24.11 -1.68 -6.14
C ASP A 45 -24.33 -3.05 -5.49
N TYR A 46 -24.91 -3.10 -4.29
CA TYR A 46 -25.25 -4.35 -3.60
C TYR A 46 -26.31 -5.13 -4.36
N THR A 47 -27.28 -4.45 -4.95
CA THR A 47 -28.30 -5.07 -5.81
C THR A 47 -27.67 -5.69 -7.05
N ILE A 48 -26.69 -5.03 -7.68
CA ILE A 48 -25.98 -5.58 -8.84
C ILE A 48 -25.18 -6.82 -8.44
N VAL A 49 -24.56 -6.86 -7.26
CA VAL A 49 -23.91 -8.08 -6.72
C VAL A 49 -24.93 -9.19 -6.56
N LEU A 50 -26.05 -8.90 -5.88
CA LEU A 50 -27.12 -9.86 -5.61
C LEU A 50 -27.68 -10.46 -6.91
N LEU A 51 -28.00 -9.63 -7.90
CA LEU A 51 -28.51 -10.07 -9.20
C LEU A 51 -27.47 -10.85 -10.00
N TRP A 52 -26.19 -10.44 -9.94
CA TRP A 52 -25.13 -11.17 -10.62
C TRP A 52 -24.98 -12.59 -10.08
N TYR A 53 -25.10 -12.80 -8.77
CA TYR A 53 -24.99 -14.13 -8.17
C TYR A 53 -26.31 -14.92 -8.13
N ASN A 54 -27.44 -14.31 -8.48
CA ASN A 54 -28.72 -14.98 -8.55
C ASN A 54 -28.76 -16.03 -9.69
N PRO A 55 -29.13 -17.29 -9.42
CA PRO A 55 -29.16 -18.36 -10.42
C PRO A 55 -30.23 -18.16 -11.50
N ALA A 56 -31.26 -17.36 -11.24
CA ALA A 56 -32.29 -17.05 -12.23
C ALA A 56 -31.80 -16.06 -13.31
N VAL A 57 -30.63 -15.43 -13.11
CA VAL A 57 -30.06 -14.45 -14.04
C VAL A 57 -28.97 -15.11 -14.88
N SER A 58 -29.23 -15.28 -16.18
CA SER A 58 -28.24 -15.82 -17.11
C SER A 58 -27.05 -14.87 -17.27
N ARG A 59 -25.84 -15.41 -17.08
CA ARG A 59 -24.57 -14.67 -17.23
C ARG A 59 -23.91 -14.86 -18.59
N GLU A 60 -24.33 -15.88 -19.33
CA GLU A 60 -23.73 -16.25 -20.62
C GLU A 60 -23.64 -15.05 -21.58
N PRO A 61 -24.68 -14.20 -21.75
CA PRO A 61 -24.60 -13.10 -22.71
C PRO A 61 -23.48 -12.10 -22.38
N PHE A 62 -23.24 -11.87 -21.08
CA PHE A 62 -22.22 -10.95 -20.59
C PHE A 62 -20.81 -11.57 -20.64
N VAL A 63 -20.70 -12.88 -20.45
CA VAL A 63 -19.45 -13.63 -20.67
C VAL A 63 -19.07 -13.59 -22.15
N THR A 64 -20.04 -13.80 -23.04
CA THR A 64 -19.84 -13.74 -24.49
C THR A 64 -19.48 -12.32 -24.95
N ALA A 65 -20.14 -11.29 -24.42
CA ALA A 65 -19.80 -9.89 -24.68
C ALA A 65 -18.35 -9.56 -24.25
N ARG A 66 -17.95 -10.00 -23.05
CA ARG A 66 -16.57 -9.86 -22.56
C ARG A 66 -15.56 -10.56 -23.47
N ASN A 67 -15.82 -11.81 -23.83
CA ASN A 67 -14.90 -12.60 -24.65
C ASN A 67 -14.70 -11.99 -26.05
N ARG A 68 -15.73 -11.33 -26.58
CA ARG A 68 -15.68 -10.62 -27.87
C ARG A 68 -15.19 -9.18 -27.76
N ARG A 69 -14.92 -8.67 -26.55
CA ARG A 69 -14.62 -7.25 -26.29
C ARG A 69 -15.68 -6.33 -26.92
N ALA A 70 -16.95 -6.69 -26.73
CA ALA A 70 -18.09 -5.97 -27.26
C ALA A 70 -18.04 -4.47 -26.90
N THR A 71 -18.50 -3.61 -27.81
CA THR A 71 -18.66 -2.17 -27.57
C THR A 71 -19.98 -1.89 -26.84
N ALA A 72 -20.22 -0.64 -26.43
CA ALA A 72 -21.49 -0.25 -25.81
C ALA A 72 -22.70 -0.51 -26.72
N ALA A 73 -22.53 -0.43 -28.03
CA ALA A 73 -23.58 -0.73 -29.01
C ALA A 73 -23.90 -2.24 -29.08
N ASP A 74 -22.95 -3.08 -28.69
CA ASP A 74 -23.05 -4.54 -28.73
C ASP A 74 -23.32 -5.15 -27.34
N ALA A 75 -23.59 -4.30 -26.33
CA ALA A 75 -23.87 -4.76 -24.98
C ALA A 75 -25.14 -5.64 -24.97
N PRO A 76 -25.17 -6.76 -24.22
CA PRO A 76 -26.37 -7.56 -24.08
C PRO A 76 -27.53 -6.71 -23.57
N GLN A 77 -28.74 -6.97 -24.07
CA GLN A 77 -29.93 -6.29 -23.55
C GLN A 77 -30.20 -6.69 -22.10
N VAL A 78 -30.80 -5.77 -21.33
CA VAL A 78 -31.26 -6.05 -19.97
C VAL A 78 -32.21 -7.25 -20.02
N PRO A 79 -32.01 -8.31 -19.21
CA PRO A 79 -32.97 -9.41 -19.14
C PRO A 79 -34.36 -8.86 -18.78
N LEU A 80 -35.36 -9.17 -19.61
CA LEU A 80 -36.72 -8.59 -19.49
C LEU A 80 -37.34 -8.81 -18.11
N ASN A 81 -36.96 -9.88 -17.42
CA ASN A 81 -37.49 -10.30 -16.12
C ASN A 81 -36.40 -10.31 -15.03
N LEU A 82 -35.60 -9.24 -14.92
CA LEU A 82 -34.67 -9.13 -13.79
C LEU A 82 -35.44 -9.07 -12.45
N PRO A 83 -35.15 -9.96 -11.49
CA PRO A 83 -35.80 -9.97 -10.17
C PRO A 83 -35.22 -8.88 -9.26
N ILE A 84 -35.36 -7.61 -9.65
CA ILE A 84 -34.92 -6.46 -8.84
C ILE A 84 -35.80 -6.41 -7.58
N PRO A 85 -35.22 -6.52 -6.37
CA PRO A 85 -35.99 -6.52 -5.13
C PRO A 85 -36.64 -5.16 -4.88
N THR A 86 -37.78 -5.14 -4.19
CA THR A 86 -38.47 -3.88 -3.84
C THR A 86 -37.80 -3.14 -2.68
N ILE A 87 -36.99 -3.83 -1.88
CA ILE A 87 -36.20 -3.30 -0.77
C ILE A 87 -34.72 -3.48 -1.11
N PRO A 88 -33.88 -2.45 -0.93
CA PRO A 88 -32.47 -2.56 -1.26
C PRO A 88 -31.78 -3.57 -0.34
N PRO A 89 -30.98 -4.50 -0.89
CA PRO A 89 -30.22 -5.45 -0.10
C PRO A 89 -29.13 -4.74 0.71
N THR A 90 -28.79 -5.32 1.85
CA THR A 90 -27.65 -4.90 2.66
C THR A 90 -26.34 -5.41 2.07
N LEU A 91 -25.22 -4.89 2.57
CA LEU A 91 -23.90 -5.41 2.23
C LEU A 91 -23.77 -6.90 2.60
N GLU A 92 -24.43 -7.32 3.68
CA GLU A 92 -24.35 -8.70 4.18
C GLU A 92 -25.10 -9.67 3.26
N ASP A 93 -26.27 -9.28 2.76
CA ASP A 93 -27.02 -10.06 1.77
C ASP A 93 -26.19 -10.30 0.49
N ALA A 94 -25.50 -9.26 0.03
CA ALA A 94 -24.62 -9.33 -1.13
C ALA A 94 -23.39 -10.22 -0.91
N ARG A 95 -22.84 -10.23 0.32
CA ARG A 95 -21.72 -11.11 0.70
C ARG A 95 -22.16 -12.56 0.80
N TYR A 96 -23.27 -12.82 1.49
CA TYR A 96 -23.82 -14.16 1.69
C TYR A 96 -24.03 -14.87 0.34
N LEU A 97 -24.70 -14.23 -0.62
CA LEU A 97 -24.94 -14.83 -1.95
C LEU A 97 -23.66 -15.07 -2.75
N LYS A 98 -22.66 -14.19 -2.60
CA LYS A 98 -21.36 -14.38 -3.25
C LYS A 98 -20.61 -15.58 -2.68
N GLU A 99 -20.64 -15.74 -1.36
CA GLU A 99 -20.01 -16.88 -0.66
C GLU A 99 -20.74 -18.18 -0.97
N ASP A 100 -22.07 -18.20 -0.87
CA ASP A 100 -22.91 -19.34 -1.21
C ASP A 100 -22.67 -19.81 -2.65
N TYR A 101 -22.66 -18.89 -3.62
CA TYR A 101 -22.32 -19.21 -5.01
C TYR A 101 -20.90 -19.75 -5.18
N SER A 102 -19.92 -19.23 -4.43
CA SER A 102 -18.53 -19.70 -4.50
C SER A 102 -18.39 -21.11 -3.93
N ASN A 103 -19.23 -21.47 -2.95
CA ASN A 103 -19.22 -22.77 -2.28
C ASN A 103 -19.95 -23.87 -3.08
N MET A 104 -20.90 -23.53 -3.95
CA MET A 104 -21.72 -24.52 -4.67
C MET A 104 -21.00 -25.29 -5.78
N GLY A 105 -19.82 -24.84 -6.24
CA GLY A 105 -19.21 -25.41 -7.45
C GLY A 105 -20.11 -25.25 -8.68
N SER A 106 -19.62 -25.51 -9.89
CA SER A 106 -20.31 -25.07 -11.13
C SER A 106 -21.65 -25.74 -11.45
N ASN A 107 -22.18 -26.68 -10.66
CA ASN A 107 -23.17 -27.66 -11.15
C ASN A 107 -24.48 -27.88 -10.35
N GLN A 108 -24.89 -27.02 -9.40
CA GLN A 108 -26.26 -27.10 -8.85
C GLN A 108 -26.95 -25.74 -8.66
N PRO A 109 -28.27 -25.62 -8.94
CA PRO A 109 -29.02 -24.40 -8.68
C PRO A 109 -29.38 -24.25 -7.18
N PRO A 110 -29.18 -23.07 -6.58
CA PRO A 110 -29.64 -22.71 -5.23
C PRO A 110 -31.15 -22.85 -5.06
N THR A 111 -31.58 -23.23 -3.86
CA THR A 111 -32.97 -23.07 -3.41
C THR A 111 -33.09 -21.74 -2.67
N MET A 112 -33.73 -20.73 -3.27
CA MET A 112 -34.03 -19.48 -2.58
C MET A 112 -35.26 -19.64 -1.70
N ILE A 113 -35.12 -19.38 -0.40
CA ILE A 113 -36.24 -19.02 0.49
C ILE A 113 -36.28 -17.48 0.53
N LEU A 114 -37.21 -16.88 -0.21
CA LEU A 114 -37.55 -15.46 -0.01
C LEU A 114 -38.31 -15.32 1.32
N PRO A 115 -38.05 -14.27 2.12
CA PRO A 115 -38.89 -13.98 3.27
C PRO A 115 -40.31 -13.62 2.80
N PRO A 116 -41.37 -14.22 3.37
CA PRO A 116 -42.75 -13.88 3.03
C PRO A 116 -43.09 -12.46 3.53
N ALA A 117 -44.02 -11.82 2.83
CA ALA A 117 -44.62 -10.55 3.23
C ALA A 117 -45.22 -10.68 4.65
N THR A 118 -44.87 -9.74 5.52
CA THR A 118 -45.23 -9.72 6.94
C THR A 118 -46.67 -9.28 7.19
N ASP A 119 -47.40 -10.05 7.99
CA ASP A 119 -48.59 -9.64 8.76
C ASP A 119 -48.27 -9.59 10.28
N PRO A 120 -49.05 -8.87 11.10
CA PRO A 120 -48.63 -8.30 12.40
C PRO A 120 -48.61 -9.30 13.58
N PRO A 121 -48.02 -8.92 14.74
CA PRO A 121 -47.33 -9.85 15.62
C PRO A 121 -48.22 -10.50 16.68
N THR A 122 -47.97 -11.79 16.93
CA THR A 122 -48.52 -12.51 18.10
C THR A 122 -47.37 -12.90 19.03
N LEU A 123 -47.47 -12.42 20.27
CA LEU A 123 -46.63 -12.78 21.43
C LEU A 123 -46.78 -14.26 21.81
N GLN A 124 -45.67 -14.95 22.12
CA GLN A 124 -45.58 -16.02 23.14
C GLN A 124 -44.10 -16.41 23.38
N THR A 125 -43.53 -16.02 24.52
CA THR A 125 -43.29 -16.79 25.78
C THR A 125 -42.19 -17.86 25.74
N SER A 126 -41.17 -17.60 26.54
CA SER A 126 -40.00 -18.40 26.89
C SER A 126 -40.28 -19.65 27.75
N ARG A 127 -39.45 -20.70 27.58
CA ARG A 127 -39.24 -21.78 28.58
C ARG A 127 -37.74 -22.14 28.71
N PRO A 128 -37.30 -22.72 29.85
CA PRO A 128 -35.93 -22.58 30.36
C PRO A 128 -35.01 -23.79 30.12
N LYS A 129 -33.70 -23.51 30.18
CA LYS A 129 -32.59 -24.48 30.14
C LYS A 129 -32.50 -25.27 31.45
N ARG A 130 -32.37 -26.60 31.32
CA ARG A 130 -32.00 -27.53 32.40
C ARG A 130 -30.47 -27.60 32.55
N SER A 131 -30.01 -27.51 33.79
CA SER A 131 -28.68 -27.85 34.27
C SER A 131 -28.51 -29.37 34.39
N ARG A 132 -27.28 -29.85 34.21
CA ARG A 132 -26.87 -31.19 34.65
C ARG A 132 -25.46 -31.13 35.23
N THR A 133 -25.34 -31.68 36.42
CA THR A 133 -24.17 -31.84 37.30
C THR A 133 -23.44 -33.15 37.03
N ASP A 134 -22.29 -33.28 37.73
CA ASP A 134 -21.54 -34.52 38.07
C ASP A 134 -20.50 -34.95 37.03
N SER A 135 -19.27 -35.38 37.36
CA SER A 135 -18.57 -35.61 38.63
C SER A 135 -17.10 -35.98 38.30
N ASN A 136 -16.17 -35.56 39.15
CA ASN A 136 -14.75 -35.96 39.17
C ASN A 136 -14.58 -37.38 39.78
N PRO A 137 -13.44 -38.10 39.59
CA PRO A 137 -12.41 -38.04 40.65
C PRO A 137 -10.92 -38.29 40.26
N ALA A 138 -10.05 -37.74 41.12
CA ALA A 138 -8.77 -38.23 41.68
C ALA A 138 -7.46 -38.29 40.84
N GLY A 139 -6.45 -37.54 41.34
CA GLY A 139 -4.98 -37.72 41.08
C GLY A 139 -4.37 -38.86 41.93
N PRO A 140 -3.10 -38.84 42.41
CA PRO A 140 -2.00 -37.83 42.39
C PRO A 140 -0.62 -38.50 41.99
N PRO A 141 0.63 -38.07 42.37
CA PRO A 141 1.11 -36.93 43.18
C PRO A 141 2.36 -36.13 42.67
N THR A 142 2.71 -35.17 43.52
CA THR A 142 3.66 -34.03 43.56
C THR A 142 5.15 -34.33 43.79
N THR A 143 6.02 -33.35 43.47
CA THR A 143 7.05 -32.63 44.31
C THR A 143 8.20 -32.02 43.44
N PRO A 144 9.10 -31.13 43.93
CA PRO A 144 8.88 -29.84 44.60
C PRO A 144 9.76 -28.67 44.07
N GLU A 145 9.48 -27.47 44.58
CA GLU A 145 10.18 -26.19 44.43
C GLU A 145 11.65 -26.17 44.91
N VAL A 146 12.46 -25.26 44.33
CA VAL A 146 13.66 -24.69 44.96
C VAL A 146 13.70 -23.17 44.75
N ASN A 147 13.71 -22.45 45.88
CA ASN A 147 13.98 -21.02 46.05
C ASN A 147 15.49 -20.71 46.01
N SER A 148 15.87 -19.53 45.53
CA SER A 148 17.02 -18.68 45.96
C SER A 148 17.28 -17.62 44.88
N ALA A 149 17.78 -16.40 45.10
CA ALA A 149 17.95 -15.50 46.24
C ALA A 149 18.43 -14.17 45.60
N GLN A 150 17.94 -13.01 46.06
CA GLN A 150 18.54 -11.71 45.76
C GLN A 150 19.90 -11.55 46.47
N PRO A 151 20.72 -10.58 46.05
CA PRO A 151 21.00 -9.53 47.03
C PRO A 151 21.02 -8.09 46.49
N ASN A 152 20.45 -7.23 47.34
CA ASN A 152 20.62 -5.79 47.47
C ASN A 152 22.10 -5.35 47.55
N LYS A 153 22.44 -4.22 46.93
CA LYS A 153 23.44 -3.28 47.48
C LYS A 153 23.02 -1.82 47.24
N ASN A 154 22.64 -1.19 48.36
CA ASN A 154 22.73 0.25 48.60
C ASN A 154 24.18 0.72 48.43
N ASN A 155 24.36 1.96 47.97
CA ASN A 155 25.21 2.93 48.69
C ASN A 155 24.91 4.37 48.26
N GLN A 156 24.50 5.16 49.26
CA GLN A 156 24.45 6.61 49.27
C GLN A 156 25.84 7.19 49.62
N ALA A 157 26.15 8.36 49.06
CA ALA A 157 26.96 9.42 49.68
C ALA A 157 26.54 10.75 48.99
N ARG A 158 25.86 11.72 49.63
CA ARG A 158 26.37 12.80 50.53
C ARG A 158 27.79 13.25 50.14
N LYS A 159 28.16 14.52 50.02
CA LYS A 159 27.69 15.86 50.46
C LYS A 159 28.67 16.84 49.76
N THR A 160 28.26 18.07 49.45
CA THR A 160 28.76 19.30 50.10
C THR A 160 28.30 20.55 49.36
N SER A 161 27.81 21.48 50.16
CA SER A 161 27.38 22.85 49.90
C SER A 161 28.49 23.87 50.19
N ALA A 162 28.24 25.12 49.78
CA ALA A 162 28.94 26.40 50.06
C ALA A 162 29.93 26.81 48.93
N THR A 163 30.03 28.07 48.49
CA THR A 163 29.93 29.34 49.23
C THR A 163 29.60 30.52 48.30
N ARG A 164 28.97 31.53 48.89
CA ARG A 164 28.61 32.88 48.40
C ARG A 164 29.85 33.74 48.11
N GLY A 165 29.82 34.57 47.06
CA GLY A 165 30.80 35.64 46.84
C GLY A 165 30.30 36.66 45.80
N ASN A 166 29.90 37.85 46.27
CA ASN A 166 29.58 39.03 45.46
C ASN A 166 30.86 39.79 45.11
N SER A 167 30.96 40.33 43.88
CA SER A 167 31.46 41.70 43.58
C SER A 167 31.68 41.92 42.08
N THR A 168 30.80 42.75 41.49
CA THR A 168 31.04 43.81 40.50
C THR A 168 32.31 43.82 39.62
N THR A 169 32.13 43.73 38.29
CA THR A 169 32.68 44.72 37.33
C THR A 169 31.89 44.68 36.01
N ARG A 170 31.45 45.86 35.54
CA ARG A 170 30.74 46.09 34.26
C ARG A 170 31.69 45.81 33.08
N GLY A 171 31.30 44.89 32.20
CA GLY A 171 31.84 44.75 30.85
C GLY A 171 30.69 44.67 29.85
N ASN A 172 30.75 45.49 28.80
CA ASN A 172 29.77 45.53 27.71
C ASN A 172 29.62 44.15 27.07
N LEU A 173 28.41 43.57 27.16
CA LEU A 173 28.04 42.36 26.42
C LEU A 173 27.30 42.74 25.13
N PRO A 174 27.43 41.93 24.05
CA PRO A 174 26.73 42.13 22.78
C PRO A 174 25.20 42.05 22.97
N PRO A 175 24.39 42.51 22.01
CA PRO A 175 22.93 42.50 22.15
C PRO A 175 22.45 41.09 22.48
N GLN A 176 21.83 40.95 23.65
CA GLN A 176 21.18 39.72 24.07
C GLN A 176 20.14 39.36 23.02
N THR A 177 20.35 38.24 22.35
CA THR A 177 19.32 37.50 21.62
C THR A 177 18.14 37.33 22.56
N GLN A 178 17.04 38.00 22.24
CA GLN A 178 15.77 37.85 22.94
C GLN A 178 15.45 36.35 22.99
N THR A 179 15.39 35.80 24.20
CA THR A 179 14.77 34.50 24.44
C THR A 179 13.34 34.56 23.90
N PRO A 180 12.92 33.65 23.00
CA PRO A 180 11.58 33.69 22.44
C PRO A 180 10.56 33.56 23.58
N HIS A 181 9.57 34.45 23.58
CA HIS A 181 8.44 34.39 24.48
C HIS A 181 7.75 33.01 24.37
N PRO A 182 7.51 32.29 25.48
CA PRO A 182 6.83 31.00 25.51
C PRO A 182 5.31 31.14 25.32
N GLY A 183 4.90 31.92 24.31
CA GLY A 183 3.51 32.25 24.02
C GLY A 183 3.25 32.70 22.58
N SER A 184 4.24 32.67 21.68
CA SER A 184 3.93 32.77 20.25
C SER A 184 3.25 31.48 19.84
N TYR A 185 1.94 31.50 19.66
CA TYR A 185 1.20 30.44 18.98
C TYR A 185 1.97 30.08 17.71
N GLN A 186 2.63 28.91 17.73
CA GLN A 186 3.27 28.32 16.57
C GLN A 186 2.15 28.16 15.56
N TYR A 187 2.12 29.06 14.58
CA TYR A 187 1.10 29.10 13.55
C TYR A 187 0.95 27.68 12.96
N PRO A 188 -0.26 27.23 12.58
CA PRO A 188 -0.51 25.88 12.07
C PRO A 188 0.28 25.50 10.80
N TYR A 189 1.15 26.39 10.32
CA TYR A 189 1.97 26.25 9.13
C TYR A 189 3.48 26.46 9.40
N SER A 190 3.92 26.46 10.67
CA SER A 190 5.34 26.65 11.03
C SER A 190 6.28 25.58 10.45
N PHE A 191 5.73 24.41 10.09
CA PHE A 191 6.42 23.32 9.40
C PHE A 191 6.43 23.45 7.88
N TRP A 192 5.79 24.46 7.28
CA TRP A 192 5.91 24.77 5.86
C TRP A 192 7.12 25.69 5.59
N PRO A 193 7.63 25.71 4.35
CA PRO A 193 8.58 26.75 3.95
C PRO A 193 7.91 28.13 4.03
N PRO A 194 8.63 29.18 4.50
CA PRO A 194 8.05 30.52 4.61
C PRO A 194 7.76 31.11 3.21
N PRO A 195 6.73 31.97 3.09
CA PRO A 195 6.48 32.73 1.86
C PRO A 195 7.56 33.79 1.59
N PRO A 196 7.67 34.33 0.35
CA PRO A 196 6.82 34.05 -0.80
C PRO A 196 7.16 32.71 -1.46
N TRP A 197 6.14 31.92 -1.74
CA TRP A 197 6.30 30.72 -2.58
C TRP A 197 6.35 31.15 -4.05
N GLN A 198 7.22 30.50 -4.83
CA GLN A 198 7.35 30.76 -6.25
C GLN A 198 5.99 30.71 -6.94
N ASP A 199 5.75 31.68 -7.83
CA ASP A 199 4.49 31.75 -8.55
C ASP A 199 4.54 30.76 -9.73
N ASP A 200 4.06 29.54 -9.46
CA ASP A 200 3.94 28.49 -10.45
C ASP A 200 2.69 28.73 -11.33
N GLN A 201 2.66 29.88 -12.02
CA GLN A 201 1.52 30.30 -12.87
C GLN A 201 1.20 29.25 -13.95
N ASN A 202 2.22 28.55 -14.44
CA ASN A 202 2.12 27.54 -15.48
C ASN A 202 1.52 26.20 -15.01
N VAL A 203 1.01 26.08 -13.78
CA VAL A 203 0.55 24.80 -13.18
C VAL A 203 -0.95 24.76 -12.95
N ARG A 204 -1.64 25.90 -13.14
CA ARG A 204 -3.11 25.96 -12.99
C ARG A 204 -3.86 25.15 -14.06
N ASP A 205 -3.20 24.86 -15.18
CA ASP A 205 -3.77 24.17 -16.32
C ASP A 205 -3.38 22.69 -16.40
N LEU A 206 -2.79 22.13 -15.33
CA LEU A 206 -2.60 20.68 -15.26
C LEU A 206 -3.99 20.02 -15.37
N PRO A 207 -4.14 18.97 -16.20
CA PRO A 207 -5.32 18.09 -16.15
C PRO A 207 -5.59 17.74 -14.70
N ASP A 208 -6.86 17.61 -14.28
CA ASP A 208 -7.20 17.28 -12.88
C ASP A 208 -6.50 15.97 -12.51
N LEU A 209 -5.32 16.15 -11.92
CA LEU A 209 -4.37 15.11 -11.62
C LEU A 209 -4.95 14.24 -10.50
N ALA A 210 -5.82 14.81 -9.68
CA ALA A 210 -6.62 14.07 -8.74
C ALA A 210 -7.74 13.27 -9.45
N ALA A 211 -8.29 13.73 -10.58
CA ALA A 211 -9.12 12.87 -11.43
C ALA A 211 -8.30 11.71 -12.01
N LEU A 212 -7.08 11.97 -12.51
CA LEU A 212 -6.17 10.91 -13.01
C LEU A 212 -6.00 9.78 -11.98
N THR A 213 -5.69 10.12 -10.73
CA THR A 213 -5.47 9.12 -9.66
C THR A 213 -6.74 8.40 -9.17
N ARG A 214 -7.95 8.95 -9.38
CA ARG A 214 -9.20 8.45 -8.79
C ARG A 214 -10.08 7.64 -9.73
N SER A 215 -10.13 7.98 -11.02
CA SER A 215 -11.13 7.42 -11.93
C SER A 215 -10.74 6.05 -12.49
N GLY A 216 -9.45 5.73 -12.58
CA GLY A 216 -8.97 4.59 -13.38
C GLY A 216 -9.13 4.80 -14.90
N ASP A 217 -10.11 5.61 -15.30
CA ASP A 217 -10.39 6.10 -16.64
C ASP A 217 -9.49 7.31 -16.95
N ILE A 218 -8.19 7.06 -17.09
CA ILE A 218 -7.26 8.03 -17.67
C ILE A 218 -7.27 7.85 -19.18
N THR A 219 -7.65 8.90 -19.92
CA THR A 219 -7.57 8.86 -21.38
C THR A 219 -6.12 9.04 -21.85
N ASP A 220 -5.81 8.58 -23.06
CA ASP A 220 -4.50 8.83 -23.67
C ASP A 220 -4.23 10.33 -23.83
N ALA A 221 -5.28 11.12 -24.08
CA ALA A 221 -5.18 12.58 -24.15
C ALA A 221 -4.76 13.19 -22.81
N ASP A 222 -5.26 12.68 -21.68
CA ASP A 222 -4.84 13.18 -20.36
C ASP A 222 -3.38 12.81 -20.06
N ARG A 223 -2.94 11.62 -20.47
CA ARG A 223 -1.53 11.18 -20.35
C ARG A 223 -0.63 12.08 -21.16
N GLU A 224 -1.00 12.35 -22.40
CA GLU A 224 -0.24 13.20 -23.32
C GLU A 224 -0.20 14.66 -22.83
N ALA A 225 -1.32 15.19 -22.36
CA ALA A 225 -1.40 16.54 -21.79
C ALA A 225 -0.50 16.67 -20.55
N TRP A 226 -0.48 15.66 -19.68
CA TRP A 226 0.41 15.64 -18.53
C TRP A 226 1.89 15.55 -18.94
N LEU A 227 2.26 14.66 -19.86
CA LEU A 227 3.64 14.48 -20.33
C LEU A 227 4.25 15.73 -20.99
N ASN A 228 3.42 16.50 -21.69
CA ASN A 228 3.85 17.69 -22.45
C ASN A 228 3.72 18.99 -21.65
N HIS A 229 3.38 18.91 -20.36
CA HIS A 229 3.05 20.10 -19.60
C HIS A 229 4.29 21.00 -19.34
N PRO A 230 4.26 22.30 -19.70
CA PRO A 230 5.43 23.19 -19.68
C PRO A 230 6.11 23.33 -18.32
N SER A 231 5.37 23.18 -17.21
CA SER A 231 5.95 23.27 -15.87
C SER A 231 6.90 22.12 -15.53
N ILE A 232 6.81 21.01 -16.28
CA ILE A 232 7.61 19.81 -16.06
C ILE A 232 8.99 19.97 -16.70
N LEU A 233 9.09 20.78 -17.76
CA LEU A 233 10.22 20.82 -18.67
C LEU A 233 10.91 22.19 -18.63
N ASN A 234 12.19 22.22 -18.29
CA ASN A 234 13.11 23.07 -19.05
C ASN A 234 13.24 22.42 -20.44
N GLN A 235 13.37 23.19 -21.51
CA GLN A 235 13.24 22.77 -22.94
C GLN A 235 14.09 21.56 -23.40
N ILE A 236 14.87 20.97 -22.52
CA ILE A 236 15.85 19.90 -22.73
C ILE A 236 15.22 18.50 -22.56
N TRP A 237 14.13 18.37 -21.80
CA TRP A 237 13.49 17.09 -21.54
C TRP A 237 12.21 16.92 -22.34
N ARG A 238 11.92 15.70 -22.79
CA ARG A 238 10.72 15.33 -23.52
C ARG A 238 9.99 14.19 -22.81
N GLY A 239 8.70 14.38 -22.53
CA GLY A 239 7.84 13.32 -22.00
C GLY A 239 7.58 12.25 -23.05
N VAL A 240 7.71 10.98 -22.69
CA VAL A 240 7.57 9.84 -23.61
C VAL A 240 6.35 8.99 -23.28
N SER A 241 6.19 8.62 -22.00
CA SER A 241 5.11 7.71 -21.60
C SER A 241 4.81 7.83 -20.12
N VAL A 242 3.56 7.66 -19.74
CA VAL A 242 3.15 7.45 -18.34
C VAL A 242 3.40 5.98 -17.99
N ILE A 243 4.36 5.74 -17.10
CA ILE A 243 4.85 4.40 -16.76
C ILE A 243 4.32 3.89 -15.41
N GLY A 244 3.65 4.72 -14.63
CA GLY A 244 3.01 4.31 -13.39
C GLY A 244 1.97 5.31 -12.93
N ILE A 245 0.83 4.83 -12.44
CA ILE A 245 -0.19 5.63 -11.77
C ILE A 245 -0.50 4.92 -10.46
N GLY A 246 -0.37 5.65 -9.36
CA GLY A 246 -0.68 5.16 -8.02
C GLY A 246 -1.74 6.01 -7.34
N THR A 247 -2.11 5.62 -6.14
CA THR A 247 -3.10 6.34 -5.31
C THR A 247 -2.71 7.79 -5.04
N TYR A 248 -1.41 8.06 -4.97
CA TYR A 248 -0.88 9.37 -4.56
C TYR A 248 -0.33 10.21 -5.71
N GLY A 249 -0.20 9.64 -6.91
CA GLY A 249 0.55 10.31 -7.97
C GLY A 249 0.71 9.57 -9.28
N VAL A 250 1.43 10.21 -10.19
CA VAL A 250 1.72 9.75 -11.55
C VAL A 250 3.23 9.75 -11.78
N CYS A 251 3.72 8.72 -12.47
CA CYS A 251 5.10 8.54 -12.88
C CYS A 251 5.20 8.55 -14.41
N GLY A 252 6.05 9.42 -14.94
CA GLY A 252 6.33 9.54 -16.37
C GLY A 252 7.78 9.24 -16.71
N LEU A 253 8.01 8.60 -17.85
CA LEU A 253 9.30 8.49 -18.50
C LEU A 253 9.58 9.76 -19.30
N TYR A 254 10.74 10.37 -19.04
CA TYR A 254 11.26 11.51 -19.77
C TYR A 254 12.63 11.18 -20.32
N ILE A 255 12.93 11.71 -21.50
CA ILE A 255 14.22 11.54 -22.16
C ILE A 255 14.82 12.90 -22.50
N GLN A 256 16.14 12.91 -22.56
CA GLN A 256 16.91 13.99 -23.14
C GLN A 256 17.54 13.47 -24.43
N GLU A 257 17.36 14.22 -25.51
CA GLU A 257 17.92 13.91 -26.83
C GLU A 257 19.08 14.86 -27.13
N ASP A 258 20.11 14.34 -27.79
CA ASP A 258 21.19 15.13 -28.37
C ASP A 258 20.61 15.99 -29.50
N PRO A 259 20.72 17.33 -29.42
CA PRO A 259 20.16 18.22 -30.44
C PRO A 259 20.72 18.00 -31.85
N GLU A 260 21.93 17.46 -32.00
CA GLU A 260 22.60 17.33 -33.30
C GLU A 260 22.17 16.08 -34.06
N ASN A 261 21.98 14.96 -33.36
CA ASN A 261 21.75 13.65 -33.98
C ASN A 261 20.46 12.95 -33.52
N GLY A 262 19.74 13.52 -32.54
CA GLY A 262 18.50 12.96 -32.01
C GLY A 262 18.67 11.71 -31.13
N ASN A 263 19.90 11.33 -30.78
CA ASN A 263 20.15 10.18 -29.92
C ASN A 263 19.72 10.46 -28.48
N ILE A 264 19.16 9.46 -27.80
CA ILE A 264 18.82 9.57 -26.38
C ILE A 264 20.10 9.56 -25.55
N ILE A 265 20.40 10.68 -24.89
CA ILE A 265 21.58 10.85 -24.04
C ILE A 265 21.30 10.64 -22.55
N ASP A 266 20.04 10.83 -22.13
CA ASP A 266 19.63 10.53 -20.75
C ASP A 266 18.15 10.15 -20.68
N ARG A 267 17.80 9.42 -19.62
CA ARG A 267 16.43 8.98 -19.29
C ARG A 267 16.19 9.17 -17.81
N MET A 268 15.01 9.68 -17.46
CA MET A 268 14.59 9.81 -16.08
C MET A 268 13.13 9.46 -15.89
N VAL A 269 12.77 9.24 -14.63
CA VAL A 269 11.37 9.12 -14.20
C VAL A 269 11.01 10.38 -13.43
N ILE A 270 9.90 11.01 -13.80
CA ILE A 270 9.32 12.11 -13.02
C ILE A 270 8.10 11.55 -12.28
N LYS A 271 8.17 11.56 -10.94
CA LYS A 271 7.04 11.21 -10.06
C LYS A 271 6.44 12.50 -9.51
N GLU A 272 5.16 12.70 -9.75
CA GLU A 272 4.39 13.79 -9.15
C GLU A 272 3.40 13.24 -8.16
N ASN A 273 3.45 13.74 -6.93
CA ASN A 273 2.50 13.40 -5.88
C ASN A 273 1.57 14.58 -5.64
N ILE A 274 0.27 14.31 -5.69
CA ILE A 274 -0.78 15.28 -5.38
C ILE A 274 -1.30 14.95 -4.00
N VAL A 275 -1.10 15.88 -3.07
CA VAL A 275 -1.38 15.59 -1.67
C VAL A 275 -2.76 16.16 -1.32
N PRO A 276 -3.70 15.33 -0.83
CA PRO A 276 -4.97 15.81 -0.30
C PRO A 276 -4.77 16.84 0.80
N LEU A 277 -5.72 17.78 0.96
CA LEU A 277 -5.59 18.88 1.92
C LEU A 277 -5.27 18.40 3.35
N HIS A 278 -5.92 17.32 3.80
CA HIS A 278 -5.70 16.77 5.14
C HIS A 278 -4.25 16.28 5.32
N SER A 279 -3.70 15.54 4.35
CA SER A 279 -2.31 15.07 4.38
C SER A 279 -1.30 16.20 4.19
N TRP A 280 -1.65 17.23 3.41
CA TRP A 280 -0.79 18.39 3.20
C TRP A 280 -0.64 19.25 4.46
N ASN A 281 -1.72 19.34 5.23
CA ASN A 281 -1.76 20.06 6.51
C ASN A 281 -1.31 19.21 7.71
N ASP A 282 -0.99 17.93 7.51
CA ASP A 282 -0.55 17.02 8.57
C ASP A 282 0.96 17.19 8.80
N PRO A 283 1.41 17.75 9.95
CA PRO A 283 2.82 17.97 10.23
C PRO A 283 3.66 16.68 10.19
N SER A 284 3.06 15.51 10.47
CA SER A 284 3.75 14.23 10.44
C SER A 284 4.25 13.86 9.03
N LYS A 285 3.66 14.45 7.99
CA LYS A 285 4.04 14.27 6.57
C LYS A 285 5.17 15.21 6.13
N TRP A 286 5.70 16.03 7.04
CA TRP A 286 6.73 17.02 6.75
C TRP A 286 7.97 16.81 7.62
N ARG A 287 9.14 17.11 7.06
CA ARG A 287 10.43 17.11 7.77
C ARG A 287 11.26 18.27 7.28
N ASN A 288 11.79 19.09 8.19
CA ASN A 288 12.63 20.23 7.85
C ASN A 288 12.04 21.10 6.72
N LYS A 289 10.74 21.42 6.82
CA LYS A 289 9.99 22.24 5.86
C LYS A 289 9.86 21.65 4.45
N LEU A 290 9.98 20.33 4.31
CA LEU A 290 9.77 19.60 3.06
C LEU A 290 8.80 18.45 3.28
N PRO A 291 8.04 18.02 2.26
CA PRO A 291 7.36 16.73 2.30
C PRO A 291 8.36 15.63 2.66
N ARG A 292 7.94 14.71 3.52
CA ARG A 292 8.84 13.71 4.13
C ARG A 292 9.59 12.87 3.11
N GLU A 293 8.95 12.43 2.03
CA GLU A 293 9.57 11.69 0.93
C GLU A 293 10.74 12.49 0.29
N ILE A 294 10.54 13.78 0.03
CA ILE A 294 11.62 14.65 -0.50
C ILE A 294 12.79 14.71 0.49
N HIS A 295 12.48 14.90 1.77
CA HIS A 295 13.52 15.04 2.79
C HIS A 295 14.33 13.74 2.95
N ILE A 296 13.66 12.59 2.93
CA ILE A 296 14.29 11.26 2.95
C ILE A 296 15.24 11.09 1.76
N HIS A 297 14.78 11.40 0.54
CA HIS A 297 15.65 11.34 -0.63
C HIS A 297 16.88 12.25 -0.47
N LYS A 298 16.71 13.50 -0.04
CA LYS A 298 17.84 14.41 0.20
C LYS A 298 18.84 13.86 1.20
N ARG A 299 18.38 13.21 2.27
CA ARG A 299 19.26 12.57 3.26
C ARG A 299 20.07 11.42 2.67
N ILE A 300 19.42 10.57 1.87
CA ILE A 300 20.09 9.44 1.20
C ILE A 300 21.11 9.95 0.18
N GLU A 301 20.73 10.92 -0.66
CA GLU A 301 21.62 11.47 -1.69
C GLU A 301 22.82 12.21 -1.09
N ALA A 302 22.66 12.93 0.02
CA ALA A 302 23.79 13.54 0.73
C ALA A 302 24.84 12.51 1.18
N GLN A 303 24.42 11.29 1.56
CA GLN A 303 25.36 10.21 1.88
C GLN A 303 25.94 9.55 0.62
N ARG A 304 25.15 9.46 -0.45
CA ARG A 304 25.59 8.93 -1.76
C ARG A 304 26.69 9.80 -2.38
N GLU A 305 26.65 11.11 -2.18
CA GLU A 305 27.70 12.04 -2.66
C GLU A 305 29.04 11.83 -1.95
N LEU A 306 29.03 11.29 -0.73
CA LEU A 306 30.23 11.02 0.07
C LEU A 306 30.89 9.67 -0.22
N GLY A 307 30.30 8.82 -1.07
CA GLY A 307 30.92 7.56 -1.47
C GLY A 307 29.99 6.55 -2.11
N SER A 308 30.54 5.39 -2.46
CA SER A 308 29.77 4.25 -2.96
C SER A 308 29.00 3.55 -1.83
N GLY A 309 27.99 2.76 -2.20
CA GLY A 309 27.24 1.93 -1.25
C GLY A 309 25.72 1.97 -1.40
N HIS A 310 25.18 2.87 -2.22
CA HIS A 310 23.73 3.11 -2.30
C HIS A 310 23.09 2.53 -3.57
N LEU A 311 23.75 1.60 -4.26
CA LEU A 311 23.30 1.09 -5.56
C LEU A 311 21.91 0.45 -5.51
N ASN A 312 21.54 -0.13 -4.37
CA ASN A 312 20.29 -0.84 -4.17
C ASN A 312 19.13 0.05 -3.68
N VAL A 313 19.31 1.37 -3.62
CA VAL A 313 18.23 2.32 -3.30
C VAL A 313 18.08 3.31 -4.46
N VAL A 314 16.84 3.59 -4.85
CA VAL A 314 16.49 4.47 -5.96
C VAL A 314 17.26 5.80 -5.88
N ARG A 315 17.86 6.21 -7.00
CA ARG A 315 18.57 7.48 -7.07
C ARG A 315 17.58 8.61 -7.32
N CYS A 316 17.61 9.61 -6.43
CA CYS A 316 16.91 10.87 -6.64
C CYS A 316 17.87 11.91 -7.23
N ARG A 317 17.53 12.45 -8.38
CA ARG A 317 18.28 13.48 -9.12
C ARG A 317 17.90 14.89 -8.68
N GLY A 318 16.77 15.05 -8.01
CA GLY A 318 16.29 16.34 -7.53
C GLY A 318 14.82 16.30 -7.14
N SER A 319 14.30 17.44 -6.71
CA SER A 319 12.88 17.59 -6.37
C SER A 319 12.40 19.02 -6.61
N ARG A 320 11.08 19.19 -6.78
CA ARG A 320 10.41 20.50 -6.82
C ARG A 320 9.19 20.47 -5.90
N LEU A 321 8.98 21.57 -5.19
CA LEU A 321 7.87 21.74 -4.27
C LEU A 321 6.95 22.87 -4.77
N LEU A 322 5.71 22.54 -5.10
CA LEU A 322 4.72 23.46 -5.65
C LEU A 322 3.67 23.74 -4.57
N MET A 323 4.01 24.70 -3.71
CA MET A 323 3.28 24.92 -2.44
C MET A 323 1.81 25.27 -2.65
N LYS A 324 1.51 26.14 -3.63
CA LYS A 324 0.14 26.60 -3.89
C LYS A 324 -0.76 25.48 -4.41
N GLN A 325 -0.18 24.51 -5.11
CA GLN A 325 -0.89 23.40 -5.74
C GLN A 325 -0.95 22.15 -4.86
N ARG A 326 -0.18 22.11 -3.76
CA ARG A 326 -0.01 20.92 -2.90
C ARG A 326 0.56 19.72 -3.67
N ILE A 327 1.47 20.04 -4.58
CA ILE A 327 2.17 19.05 -5.41
C ILE A 327 3.63 19.05 -5.00
N TYR A 328 4.22 17.87 -4.94
CA TYR A 328 5.67 17.76 -5.01
C TYR A 328 6.09 16.78 -6.08
N ARG A 329 7.22 17.09 -6.70
CA ARG A 329 7.79 16.35 -7.82
C ARG A 329 9.15 15.81 -7.43
N LEU A 330 9.41 14.57 -7.81
CA LEU A 330 10.70 13.89 -7.69
C LEU A 330 11.23 13.58 -9.08
N TYR A 331 12.51 13.85 -9.30
CA TYR A 331 13.23 13.47 -10.50
C TYR A 331 14.07 12.24 -10.13
N LEU A 332 13.72 11.08 -10.65
CA LEU A 332 14.30 9.79 -10.27
C LEU A 332 15.04 9.17 -11.46
N SER A 333 16.06 8.35 -11.19
CA SER A 333 16.69 7.56 -12.26
C SER A 333 15.75 6.48 -12.80
N LEU A 334 15.84 6.19 -14.10
CA LEU A 334 15.16 5.06 -14.72
C LEU A 334 15.89 3.74 -14.42
N TYR A 335 15.11 2.69 -14.19
CA TYR A 335 15.54 1.30 -14.07
C TYR A 335 14.83 0.51 -15.17
N ASP A 336 15.60 0.06 -16.16
CA ASP A 336 15.15 -0.27 -17.51
C ASP A 336 14.45 -1.63 -17.64
N HIS A 337 14.58 -2.51 -16.65
CA HIS A 337 13.89 -3.81 -16.63
C HIS A 337 12.57 -3.79 -15.85
N GLY A 338 12.09 -2.62 -15.45
CA GLY A 338 10.86 -2.49 -14.69
C GLY A 338 10.97 -3.04 -13.26
N ASP A 339 9.84 -3.41 -12.67
CA ASP A 339 9.78 -3.96 -11.32
C ASP A 339 9.78 -5.50 -11.28
N LEU A 340 10.21 -6.03 -10.13
CA LEU A 340 10.36 -7.45 -9.89
C LEU A 340 9.02 -8.18 -9.92
N PHE A 341 7.90 -7.54 -9.57
CA PHE A 341 6.58 -8.18 -9.69
C PHE A 341 6.25 -8.49 -11.14
N HIS A 342 6.41 -7.52 -12.04
CA HIS A 342 6.15 -7.74 -13.47
C HIS A 342 7.13 -8.73 -14.09
N ALA A 343 8.41 -8.67 -13.71
CA ALA A 343 9.41 -9.64 -14.15
C ALA A 343 9.08 -11.08 -13.74
N MET A 344 8.40 -11.26 -12.61
CA MET A 344 8.06 -12.59 -12.05
C MET A 344 6.63 -13.06 -12.35
N ARG A 345 5.82 -12.21 -12.98
CA ARG A 345 4.38 -12.45 -13.14
C ARG A 345 4.05 -13.76 -13.85
N GLU A 346 4.84 -14.13 -14.86
CA GLU A 346 4.63 -15.37 -15.62
C GLU A 346 4.99 -16.62 -14.79
N ASN A 347 6.00 -16.54 -13.93
CA ASN A 347 6.36 -17.61 -13.00
C ASN A 347 5.28 -17.82 -11.94
N PHE A 348 4.64 -16.75 -11.46
CA PHE A 348 3.58 -16.83 -10.44
C PHE A 348 2.34 -17.61 -10.88
N GLY A 349 2.07 -17.65 -12.19
CA GLY A 349 0.94 -18.41 -12.75
C GLY A 349 1.22 -19.90 -12.91
N TYR A 350 2.48 -20.29 -13.07
CA TYR A 350 2.88 -21.65 -13.45
C TYR A 350 2.49 -22.70 -12.40
N TRP A 351 2.68 -22.40 -11.12
CA TRP A 351 2.45 -23.37 -10.04
C TRP A 351 0.99 -23.48 -9.61
N ARG A 352 0.15 -22.50 -9.96
CA ARG A 352 -1.30 -22.58 -9.72
C ARG A 352 -1.96 -23.71 -10.52
N TYR A 353 -1.39 -24.09 -11.66
CA TYR A 353 -1.87 -25.20 -12.49
C TYR A 353 -1.49 -26.58 -11.94
N ILE A 354 -0.37 -26.67 -11.21
CA ILE A 354 0.11 -27.94 -10.64
C ILE A 354 -0.77 -28.39 -9.44
N ASP A 355 -1.33 -27.44 -8.68
CA ASP A 355 -2.17 -27.74 -7.52
C ASP A 355 -3.63 -28.13 -7.86
N GLN A 356 -4.11 -27.82 -9.08
CA GLN A 356 -5.55 -27.83 -9.40
C GLN A 356 -5.95 -28.85 -10.49
N LEU A 357 -5.62 -30.15 -10.34
CA LEU A 357 -6.26 -31.29 -11.04
C LEU A 357 -5.53 -31.96 -12.22
N ASP A 358 -4.21 -31.90 -12.37
CA ASP A 358 -3.51 -32.76 -13.34
C ASP A 358 -2.30 -33.46 -12.68
N PRO A 359 -1.94 -34.70 -13.07
CA PRO A 359 -0.65 -35.25 -12.70
C PRO A 359 0.41 -34.24 -13.14
N LEU A 360 1.34 -33.92 -12.23
CA LEU A 360 2.50 -33.05 -12.48
C LEU A 360 2.90 -33.17 -13.95
N PRO A 361 2.98 -32.07 -14.72
CA PRO A 361 3.48 -32.16 -16.08
C PRO A 361 4.78 -32.97 -16.01
N ALA A 362 4.88 -34.02 -16.83
CA ALA A 362 5.92 -35.04 -16.73
C ALA A 362 7.35 -34.48 -16.73
N ARG A 363 7.51 -33.19 -17.07
CA ARG A 363 8.67 -32.35 -16.80
C ARG A 363 8.22 -30.99 -16.28
N VAL A 364 8.76 -30.60 -15.12
CA VAL A 364 8.87 -29.18 -14.75
C VAL A 364 9.69 -28.51 -15.83
N ASP A 365 9.18 -27.45 -16.44
CA ASP A 365 9.98 -26.62 -17.35
C ASP A 365 11.04 -25.93 -16.49
N GLU A 366 12.25 -26.47 -16.47
CA GLU A 366 13.37 -25.95 -15.68
C GLU A 366 13.63 -24.46 -15.98
N ASN A 367 13.27 -23.98 -17.18
CA ASN A 367 13.38 -22.57 -17.55
C ASN A 367 12.37 -21.66 -16.84
N ARG A 368 11.34 -22.23 -16.18
CA ARG A 368 10.32 -21.51 -15.41
C ARG A 368 10.61 -21.51 -13.91
N VAL A 369 11.59 -22.29 -13.46
CA VAL A 369 12.06 -22.28 -12.08
C VAL A 369 13.13 -21.20 -11.95
N LEU A 370 12.93 -20.28 -11.02
CA LEU A 370 13.98 -19.34 -10.66
C LEU A 370 15.21 -20.09 -10.15
N PRO A 371 16.40 -19.84 -10.70
CA PRO A 371 17.63 -20.38 -10.13
C PRO A 371 17.79 -19.89 -8.68
N GLU A 372 18.11 -20.79 -7.76
CA GLU A 372 18.32 -20.45 -6.34
C GLU A 372 19.35 -19.30 -6.18
N LYS A 373 20.42 -19.33 -6.98
CA LYS A 373 21.43 -18.26 -7.04
C LYS A 373 20.83 -16.87 -7.32
N TYR A 374 19.76 -16.79 -8.11
CA TYR A 374 19.08 -15.54 -8.41
C TYR A 374 18.25 -15.06 -7.21
N ILE A 375 17.61 -15.97 -6.48
CA ILE A 375 16.89 -15.64 -5.24
C ILE A 375 17.86 -15.07 -4.20
N TRP A 376 19.03 -15.69 -4.02
CA TRP A 376 20.10 -15.17 -3.16
C TRP A 376 20.62 -13.80 -3.61
N HIS A 377 20.72 -13.57 -4.92
CA HIS A 377 21.09 -12.27 -5.46
C HIS A 377 20.05 -11.19 -5.13
N VAL A 378 18.76 -11.50 -5.28
CA VAL A 378 17.66 -10.60 -4.89
C VAL A 378 17.71 -10.33 -3.39
N PHE A 379 17.83 -11.37 -2.57
CA PHE A 379 17.93 -11.22 -1.11
C PHE A 379 19.06 -10.26 -0.72
N ARG A 380 20.25 -10.46 -1.27
CA ARG A 380 21.41 -9.60 -1.00
C ARG A 380 21.13 -8.14 -1.38
N GLY A 381 20.51 -7.90 -2.54
CA GLY A 381 20.18 -6.54 -2.97
C GLY A 381 19.18 -5.85 -2.04
N LEU A 382 18.17 -6.59 -1.55
CA LEU A 382 17.20 -6.08 -0.58
C LEU A 382 17.85 -5.77 0.78
N VAL A 383 18.73 -6.65 1.26
CA VAL A 383 19.48 -6.43 2.50
C VAL A 383 20.41 -5.22 2.38
N ASP A 384 21.17 -5.09 1.28
CA ASP A 384 22.04 -3.94 1.02
C ASP A 384 21.22 -2.63 1.03
N ALA A 385 20.00 -2.63 0.48
CA ALA A 385 19.10 -1.49 0.52
C ALA A 385 18.64 -1.15 1.95
N CYS A 386 18.21 -2.14 2.73
CA CYS A 386 17.83 -1.93 4.12
C CYS A 386 19.00 -1.44 4.98
N LEU A 387 20.22 -1.96 4.78
CA LEU A 387 21.41 -1.45 5.48
C LEU A 387 21.63 0.04 5.19
N VAL A 388 21.48 0.48 3.93
CA VAL A 388 21.53 1.91 3.60
C VAL A 388 20.47 2.72 4.34
N LEU A 389 19.22 2.25 4.38
CA LEU A 389 18.14 2.96 5.07
C LEU A 389 18.36 3.02 6.59
N GLN A 390 18.89 1.95 7.17
CA GLN A 390 19.08 1.81 8.62
C GLN A 390 20.35 2.51 9.12
N GLN A 391 21.41 2.52 8.33
CA GLN A 391 22.75 2.93 8.75
C GLN A 391 23.26 4.17 8.00
N GLY A 392 22.58 4.60 6.93
CA GLY A 392 23.01 5.68 6.03
C GLY A 392 23.96 5.21 4.93
N ARG A 393 24.66 4.09 5.15
CA ARG A 393 25.49 3.38 4.18
C ARG A 393 25.42 1.88 4.42
N LYS A 394 25.66 1.07 3.39
CA LYS A 394 25.60 -0.39 3.54
C LYS A 394 26.75 -1.00 4.34
N ASP A 395 27.89 -0.33 4.37
CA ASP A 395 29.15 -0.83 4.92
C ASP A 395 29.41 -0.39 6.37
N ARG A 396 28.69 0.63 6.84
CA ARG A 396 28.86 1.20 8.18
C ARG A 396 27.69 2.09 8.59
N VAL A 397 27.54 2.24 9.91
CA VAL A 397 26.68 3.26 10.53
C VAL A 397 27.31 4.64 10.34
N VAL A 398 26.52 5.60 9.85
CA VAL A 398 26.88 7.00 9.74
C VAL A 398 26.49 7.72 11.03
N ASP A 399 27.42 8.46 11.63
CA ASP A 399 27.16 9.21 12.85
C ASP A 399 26.01 10.21 12.67
N GLY A 400 25.09 10.23 13.63
CA GLY A 400 23.88 11.07 13.58
C GLY A 400 22.82 10.60 12.58
N TRP A 401 23.04 9.48 11.88
CA TRP A 401 22.01 8.88 11.03
C TRP A 401 20.83 8.39 11.86
N ARG A 402 19.63 8.78 11.44
CA ARG A 402 18.39 8.26 12.00
C ARG A 402 17.84 7.19 11.07
N PRO A 403 17.62 5.96 11.57
CA PRO A 403 17.08 4.86 10.77
C PRO A 403 15.81 5.24 10.02
N ILE A 404 15.75 4.85 8.75
CA ILE A 404 14.58 5.05 7.89
C ILE A 404 13.88 3.71 7.70
N MET A 405 12.59 3.66 8.04
CA MET A 405 11.73 2.51 7.78
C MET A 405 11.03 2.72 6.44
N HIS A 406 11.06 1.73 5.56
CA HIS A 406 10.48 1.87 4.22
C HIS A 406 8.95 1.84 4.25
N MET A 407 8.36 0.94 5.04
CA MET A 407 6.91 0.78 5.29
C MET A 407 6.06 0.21 4.14
N ASP A 408 6.64 -0.01 2.97
CA ASP A 408 5.91 -0.51 1.78
C ASP A 408 6.84 -1.33 0.87
N MET A 409 7.67 -2.19 1.48
CA MET A 409 8.53 -3.08 0.71
C MET A 409 7.71 -4.22 0.11
N LYS A 410 7.62 -4.23 -1.22
CA LYS A 410 6.91 -5.24 -2.01
C LYS A 410 7.56 -5.36 -3.37
N LEU A 411 7.26 -6.45 -4.09
CA LEU A 411 7.86 -6.76 -5.39
C LEU A 411 7.70 -5.62 -6.42
N ASN A 412 6.59 -4.87 -6.38
CA ASN A 412 6.35 -3.71 -7.26
C ASN A 412 7.24 -2.50 -6.96
N ASN A 413 7.82 -2.44 -5.76
CA ASN A 413 8.69 -1.36 -5.31
C ASN A 413 10.17 -1.76 -5.40
N VAL A 414 10.47 -2.87 -6.09
CA VAL A 414 11.83 -3.38 -6.31
C VAL A 414 12.09 -3.39 -7.81
N PHE A 415 12.88 -2.43 -8.29
CA PHE A 415 13.24 -2.27 -9.69
C PHE A 415 14.49 -3.06 -10.07
N LEU A 416 14.57 -3.38 -11.36
CA LEU A 416 15.66 -4.13 -11.97
C LEU A 416 16.39 -3.26 -12.99
N ARG A 417 17.73 -3.33 -12.99
CA ARG A 417 18.58 -2.61 -13.96
C ARG A 417 19.67 -3.49 -14.52
N ALA A 418 19.95 -3.34 -15.82
CA ALA A 418 21.09 -4.00 -16.45
C ALA A 418 22.40 -3.56 -15.81
N THR A 419 23.27 -4.52 -15.52
CA THR A 419 24.64 -4.26 -15.07
C THR A 419 25.59 -4.49 -16.22
N ASN A 420 26.52 -3.55 -16.44
CA ASN A 420 27.52 -3.65 -17.51
C ASN A 420 28.75 -4.49 -17.09
N ASP A 421 28.76 -5.00 -15.86
CA ASP A 421 29.93 -5.66 -15.27
C ASP A 421 29.91 -7.15 -15.64
N GLY A 422 31.03 -7.69 -16.13
CA GLY A 422 31.15 -9.00 -16.79
C GLY A 422 30.46 -10.20 -16.11
N MET A 423 30.44 -10.26 -14.78
CA MET A 423 29.76 -11.31 -13.99
C MET A 423 28.31 -10.97 -13.64
N ALA A 424 27.98 -9.69 -13.58
CA ALA A 424 26.63 -9.21 -13.31
C ALA A 424 25.72 -9.30 -14.55
N ARG A 425 26.27 -9.60 -15.74
CA ARG A 425 25.51 -9.85 -16.99
C ARG A 425 24.36 -10.85 -16.84
N TYR A 426 24.40 -11.74 -15.84
CA TYR A 426 23.39 -12.77 -15.62
C TYR A 426 22.35 -12.41 -14.55
N CYS A 427 22.54 -11.36 -13.75
CA CYS A 427 21.61 -10.98 -12.69
C CYS A 427 21.45 -9.45 -12.63
N PRO A 428 20.26 -8.90 -12.95
CA PRO A 428 20.04 -7.46 -12.89
C PRO A 428 20.29 -6.89 -11.49
N LEU A 429 20.76 -5.65 -11.43
CA LEU A 429 20.85 -4.88 -10.19
C LEU A 429 19.45 -4.69 -9.60
N VAL A 430 19.30 -5.04 -8.33
CA VAL A 430 18.06 -4.91 -7.56
C VAL A 430 18.04 -3.58 -6.82
N VAL A 431 16.99 -2.79 -7.01
CA VAL A 431 16.87 -1.44 -6.45
C VAL A 431 15.52 -1.22 -5.78
N VAL A 432 15.53 -0.94 -4.48
CA VAL A 432 14.35 -0.56 -3.71
C VAL A 432 13.97 0.89 -3.98
N SER A 433 12.67 1.16 -4.15
CA SER A 433 12.11 2.46 -4.52
C SER A 433 10.77 2.71 -3.82
N ASP A 434 10.17 3.86 -4.09
CA ASP A 434 8.90 4.33 -3.52
C ASP A 434 8.94 4.59 -2.01
N LEU A 435 9.60 5.69 -1.64
CA LEU A 435 9.75 6.11 -0.25
C LEU A 435 8.57 6.97 0.25
N GLY A 436 7.41 6.89 -0.41
CA GLY A 436 6.24 7.72 -0.12
C GLY A 436 5.64 7.48 1.27
N LEU A 437 5.67 6.23 1.74
CA LEU A 437 5.23 5.86 3.09
C LEU A 437 6.37 5.85 4.10
N SER A 438 7.62 5.89 3.66
CA SER A 438 8.79 5.78 4.53
C SER A 438 8.87 6.91 5.53
N PHE A 439 9.43 6.63 6.71
CA PHE A 439 9.62 7.62 7.76
C PHE A 439 10.86 7.33 8.61
N TYR A 440 11.23 8.30 9.44
CA TYR A 440 12.20 8.14 10.52
C TYR A 440 11.75 8.99 11.70
N ASP A 441 12.11 8.58 12.90
CA ASP A 441 11.77 9.29 14.13
C ASP A 441 12.60 10.57 14.27
N GLU A 442 11.98 11.73 14.47
CA GLU A 442 12.70 12.96 14.78
C GLU A 442 13.29 12.98 16.19
N VAL A 443 12.62 12.31 17.11
CA VAL A 443 13.05 12.10 18.49
C VAL A 443 13.00 10.61 18.72
N PRO A 444 14.07 9.96 19.21
CA PRO A 444 14.04 8.53 19.50
C PRO A 444 12.80 8.20 20.31
N THR A 445 11.97 7.28 19.82
CA THR A 445 10.74 6.91 20.49
C THR A 445 11.06 6.33 21.86
N ASP A 446 10.77 7.09 22.93
CA ASP A 446 10.72 6.53 24.27
C ASP A 446 9.38 5.78 24.43
N ARG A 447 9.44 4.52 24.87
CA ARG A 447 8.25 3.71 25.13
C ARG A 447 7.34 4.31 26.20
N THR A 448 7.81 5.28 26.98
CA THR A 448 7.01 6.02 27.96
C THR A 448 6.25 7.20 27.37
N GLN A 449 6.58 7.67 26.15
CA GLN A 449 5.85 8.77 25.48
C GLN A 449 4.43 8.35 25.13
N SER A 450 3.49 9.28 25.29
CA SER A 450 2.08 9.07 24.94
C SER A 450 1.93 8.85 23.44
N ARG A 451 0.91 8.10 23.06
CA ARG A 451 0.63 7.65 21.69
C ARG A 451 0.51 8.81 20.69
N GLU A 452 0.04 9.96 21.16
CA GLU A 452 -0.19 11.19 20.41
C GLU A 452 1.08 12.00 20.17
N THR A 453 2.15 11.71 20.92
CA THR A 453 3.41 12.46 20.86
C THR A 453 4.53 11.72 20.12
N ARG A 454 4.30 10.46 19.74
CA ARG A 454 5.26 9.64 19.00
C ARG A 454 5.27 10.01 17.53
N ASP A 455 6.47 10.13 16.98
CA ASP A 455 6.66 10.34 15.54
C ASP A 455 6.49 9.03 14.74
N ASN A 456 6.70 7.88 15.39
CA ASN A 456 6.37 6.55 14.90
C ASN A 456 4.85 6.36 14.88
N PRO A 457 4.20 6.48 13.72
CA PRO A 457 2.82 6.87 13.74
C PRO A 457 1.97 5.63 13.47
N TRP A 458 1.23 5.25 14.50
CA TRP A 458 0.35 4.08 14.49
C TRP A 458 -0.75 4.12 13.41
N ASN A 459 -1.01 5.29 12.81
CA ASN A 459 -1.93 5.45 11.70
C ASN A 459 -1.38 4.96 10.35
N TYR A 460 -0.14 4.42 10.29
CA TYR A 460 0.32 3.63 9.13
C TYR A 460 -0.21 2.19 9.12
N CYS A 461 -0.98 1.77 10.12
CA CYS A 461 -1.74 0.53 10.01
C CYS A 461 -2.63 0.59 8.77
N PHE A 462 -2.51 -0.41 7.90
CA PHE A 462 -3.40 -0.51 6.75
C PHE A 462 -4.82 -0.81 7.25
N PRO A 463 -5.87 -0.16 6.72
CA PRO A 463 -7.24 -0.33 7.20
C PRO A 463 -7.87 -1.68 6.77
N TYR A 464 -7.09 -2.56 6.17
CA TYR A 464 -7.53 -3.86 5.66
C TYR A 464 -6.52 -4.93 6.06
N ASP A 465 -7.06 -6.10 6.43
CA ASP A 465 -6.26 -7.28 6.79
C ASP A 465 -5.39 -7.69 5.61
N THR A 466 -4.09 -7.46 5.77
CA THR A 466 -3.06 -7.74 4.78
C THR A 466 -1.95 -8.45 5.49
N THR A 467 -2.07 -9.76 5.53
CA THR A 467 -1.10 -10.65 6.16
C THR A 467 0.27 -10.65 5.45
N TYR A 468 0.41 -9.97 4.31
CA TYR A 468 1.72 -9.75 3.67
C TYR A 468 2.56 -8.63 4.30
N TYR A 469 1.97 -7.71 5.06
CA TYR A 469 2.71 -6.77 5.90
C TYR A 469 3.02 -7.38 7.26
N ALA A 470 3.94 -6.76 7.99
CA ALA A 470 4.32 -7.22 9.31
C ALA A 470 3.13 -7.16 10.28
N PRO A 471 3.05 -8.03 11.30
CA PRO A 471 1.92 -8.06 12.25
C PRO A 471 1.66 -6.73 12.99
N GLU A 472 2.69 -5.89 13.15
CA GLU A 472 2.58 -4.54 13.69
C GLU A 472 1.94 -3.54 12.71
N GLN A 473 2.00 -3.79 11.40
CA GLN A 473 1.35 -3.01 10.33
C GLN A 473 -0.09 -3.42 10.08
N SER A 474 -0.51 -4.59 10.58
CA SER A 474 -1.90 -5.03 10.50
C SER A 474 -2.85 -4.05 11.22
N PRO A 475 -4.13 -3.98 10.82
CA PRO A 475 -5.09 -3.09 11.44
C PRO A 475 -5.10 -3.24 12.97
N ALA A 476 -5.20 -2.13 13.69
CA ALA A 476 -5.43 -2.17 15.13
C ALA A 476 -6.79 -2.83 15.49
N TYR A 477 -7.69 -2.98 14.51
CA TYR A 477 -9.05 -3.52 14.64
C TYR A 477 -9.13 -4.98 14.18
N VAL A 478 -8.42 -5.87 14.86
CA VAL A 478 -8.56 -7.31 14.64
C VAL A 478 -9.52 -7.84 15.71
N TYR A 479 -10.72 -8.28 15.29
CA TYR A 479 -11.80 -8.82 16.14
C TYR A 479 -12.56 -7.83 17.05
N GLY A 480 -12.81 -6.60 16.59
CA GLY A 480 -13.75 -5.69 17.27
C GLY A 480 -13.25 -5.07 18.57
N SER A 481 -11.96 -5.25 18.90
CA SER A 481 -11.25 -4.49 19.92
C SER A 481 -10.10 -3.73 19.27
N GLU A 482 -9.95 -2.45 19.59
CA GLU A 482 -8.73 -1.73 19.26
C GLU A 482 -7.57 -2.38 20.01
N ARG A 483 -6.45 -2.64 19.34
CA ARG A 483 -5.19 -2.92 20.03
C ARG A 483 -4.86 -1.70 20.90
N ASP A 484 -5.02 -1.88 22.21
CA ASP A 484 -4.46 -1.01 23.23
C ASP A 484 -2.93 -1.06 23.07
N ASN A 485 -2.37 -0.03 22.41
CA ASN A 485 -0.93 0.15 22.18
C ASN A 485 -0.30 -0.78 21.11
N PRO A 486 -0.43 -0.46 19.80
CA PRO A 486 0.29 -1.17 18.75
C PRO A 486 1.81 -1.03 18.94
N GLU A 487 2.52 -2.12 18.66
CA GLU A 487 3.98 -2.13 18.66
C GLU A 487 4.51 -1.07 17.67
N PRO A 488 5.55 -0.32 18.03
CA PRO A 488 6.15 0.65 17.13
C PRO A 488 6.77 -0.05 15.92
N TYR A 489 6.71 0.59 14.75
CA TYR A 489 7.43 0.08 13.59
C TYR A 489 8.94 0.19 13.80
N THR A 490 9.65 -0.86 13.44
CA THR A 490 11.11 -0.92 13.59
C THR A 490 11.72 -1.40 12.28
N GLU A 491 13.04 -1.56 12.23
CA GLU A 491 13.70 -2.21 11.11
C GLU A 491 13.18 -3.64 10.84
N LYS A 492 12.58 -4.28 11.85
CA LYS A 492 11.99 -5.62 11.71
C LYS A 492 10.77 -5.64 10.78
N THR A 493 10.09 -4.51 10.63
CA THR A 493 8.97 -4.34 9.70
C THR A 493 9.43 -4.54 8.24
N ASP A 494 10.57 -3.95 7.87
CA ASP A 494 11.16 -4.12 6.54
C ASP A 494 11.73 -5.54 6.35
N VAL A 495 12.32 -6.14 7.41
CA VAL A 495 12.80 -7.54 7.39
C VAL A 495 11.68 -8.54 7.14
N TRP A 496 10.50 -8.34 7.73
CA TRP A 496 9.31 -9.16 7.46
C TRP A 496 8.95 -9.11 5.96
N CYS A 497 8.92 -7.90 5.39
CA CYS A 497 8.61 -7.69 3.99
C CYS A 497 9.61 -8.40 3.06
N ILE A 498 10.91 -8.41 3.43
CA ILE A 498 11.92 -9.21 2.71
C ILE A 498 11.56 -10.69 2.75
N GLY A 499 11.27 -11.24 3.94
CA GLY A 499 10.87 -12.65 4.09
C GLY A 499 9.67 -13.01 3.22
N HIS A 500 8.64 -12.16 3.19
CA HIS A 500 7.47 -12.34 2.34
C HIS A 500 7.82 -12.31 0.83
N MET A 501 8.67 -11.38 0.39
CA MET A 501 9.10 -11.36 -1.01
C MET A 501 9.90 -12.60 -1.38
N LEU A 502 10.82 -13.06 -0.53
CA LEU A 502 11.57 -14.30 -0.78
C LEU A 502 10.65 -15.52 -0.83
N TRP A 503 9.67 -15.59 0.07
CA TRP A 503 8.66 -16.64 0.03
C TRP A 503 7.94 -16.68 -1.32
N ASN A 504 7.53 -15.53 -1.85
CA ASN A 504 6.89 -15.46 -3.16
C ASN A 504 7.81 -15.93 -4.30
N LEU A 505 9.12 -15.63 -4.23
CA LEU A 505 10.10 -16.05 -5.24
C LEU A 505 10.41 -17.56 -5.16
N ILE A 506 10.54 -18.10 -3.95
CA ILE A 506 10.85 -19.52 -3.70
C ILE A 506 9.66 -20.40 -4.08
N THR A 507 8.45 -19.98 -3.70
CA THR A 507 7.22 -20.75 -3.98
C THR A 507 6.65 -20.47 -5.37
N HIS A 508 7.21 -19.49 -6.09
CA HIS A 508 6.68 -18.95 -7.34
C HIS A 508 5.17 -18.70 -7.24
N ARG A 509 4.75 -18.09 -6.14
CA ARG A 509 3.36 -17.73 -5.89
C ARG A 509 3.32 -16.28 -5.46
N HIS A 510 2.29 -15.57 -5.90
CA HIS A 510 2.02 -14.24 -5.39
C HIS A 510 0.93 -14.34 -4.32
N PHE A 511 1.34 -14.44 -3.07
CA PHE A 511 0.41 -14.42 -1.95
C PHE A 511 0.07 -12.98 -1.58
N THR A 512 -1.21 -12.64 -1.63
CA THR A 512 -1.74 -11.43 -0.98
C THR A 512 -2.05 -11.67 0.50
N LYS A 513 -1.88 -12.91 0.97
CA LYS A 513 -2.19 -13.33 2.34
C LYS A 513 -0.96 -13.72 3.18
N GLY A 514 0.21 -13.17 2.88
CA GLY A 514 1.41 -13.40 3.69
C GLY A 514 1.91 -14.84 3.66
N PRO A 515 3.01 -15.13 4.38
CA PRO A 515 3.40 -16.49 4.66
C PRO A 515 2.38 -17.07 5.65
N MET A 516 1.30 -17.68 5.14
CA MET A 516 0.37 -18.38 6.00
C MET A 516 1.09 -19.58 6.61
N ARG A 517 1.03 -19.70 7.94
CA ARG A 517 1.35 -20.96 8.61
C ARG A 517 0.40 -22.02 8.02
N ASP A 518 0.92 -23.15 7.56
CA ASP A 518 0.23 -24.24 6.84
C ASP A 518 -0.96 -24.89 7.59
N VAL A 519 -1.55 -24.24 8.58
CA VAL A 519 -2.66 -24.74 9.41
C VAL A 519 -3.94 -24.96 8.59
N TYR A 520 -4.04 -24.42 7.37
CA TYR A 520 -5.15 -24.68 6.44
C TYR A 520 -4.83 -25.73 5.36
N LEU A 521 -3.65 -26.33 5.41
CA LEU A 521 -3.26 -27.43 4.53
C LEU A 521 -3.28 -28.80 5.24
N ASP A 522 -3.61 -28.84 6.53
CA ASP A 522 -3.55 -30.06 7.36
C ASP A 522 -4.55 -31.17 6.98
N GLU A 523 -5.56 -30.91 6.16
CA GLU A 523 -6.47 -31.97 5.67
C GLU A 523 -6.09 -32.51 4.28
N GLY A 524 -5.05 -31.98 3.62
CA GLY A 524 -4.67 -32.42 2.26
C GLY A 524 -3.19 -32.36 1.85
N ALA A 525 -2.34 -31.59 2.52
CA ALA A 525 -0.95 -31.35 2.09
C ALA A 525 0.12 -32.12 2.87
N ALA A 526 -0.25 -32.99 3.82
CA ALA A 526 0.68 -33.92 4.45
C ALA A 526 1.45 -34.78 3.41
N ASN A 527 0.95 -34.88 2.16
CA ASN A 527 1.61 -35.57 1.05
C ASN A 527 2.55 -34.70 0.18
N LEU A 528 2.58 -33.37 0.35
CA LEU A 528 3.38 -32.47 -0.50
C LEU A 528 4.76 -32.16 0.09
N ALA A 529 4.89 -32.01 1.42
CA ALA A 529 6.18 -31.70 2.04
C ALA A 529 7.21 -32.82 1.87
N ASP A 530 6.77 -34.09 1.87
CA ASP A 530 7.65 -35.26 1.65
C ASP A 530 8.13 -35.44 0.19
N ARG A 531 7.65 -34.62 -0.76
CA ARG A 531 8.02 -34.74 -2.18
C ARG A 531 9.01 -33.67 -2.69
N TYR A 532 9.37 -32.68 -1.87
CA TYR A 532 10.17 -31.53 -2.30
C TYR A 532 11.47 -31.30 -1.51
N VAL A 533 11.97 -32.32 -0.82
CA VAL A 533 13.36 -32.37 -0.37
C VAL A 533 14.09 -33.44 -1.20
N PRO A 534 15.17 -33.10 -1.93
CA PRO A 534 16.01 -34.09 -2.62
C PRO A 534 16.59 -35.13 -1.67
#